data_AF-A0A7K4JQR2-F1
#
_entry.id   AF-A0A7K4JQR2-F1
#
_cell.length_a   1.000
_cell.length_b   1.000
_cell.length_c   1.000
_cell.angle_alpha   90.00
_cell.angle_beta   90.00
_cell.angle_gamma   90.00
#
_symmetry.space_group_name_H-M   'P 1'
#
loop_
_entity.id
_entity.type
_entity.pdbx_description
1 polymer ?
#
loop_
_entity_poly.entity_id
_entity_poly.type
_entity_poly.pdbx_seq_one_letter_code
_entity_poly.pdbx_strand_id
1 'polypeptide(L)'
;LRLVAVLRAILDGEKAAVLKRDRHLPLSFHRRQEELKFSLGLQRLQHRVSEIQALQEQGGPAGEGLRQDGSLPTAGAAPQELPALILEAVKELEAAKQQVLKRIQIWKRQQQLAGNGALFEENLAPLQKRCESLVEVYFQLHQQVMAASTELGPELLPRLLERFTEVLSSLVKR
;
A
#
# COMPACT_ATOMS: atom_id res chain seq x y z
N LEU A 1 17.60 -11.14 -16.87
CA LEU A 1 17.59 -9.68 -16.63
C LEU A 1 17.89 -8.80 -17.86
N ARG A 2 18.52 -9.28 -18.95
CA ARG A 2 18.82 -8.44 -20.14
C ARG A 2 17.58 -7.82 -20.80
N LEU A 3 16.49 -8.58 -20.96
CA LEU A 3 15.26 -8.08 -21.60
C LEU A 3 14.62 -6.91 -20.83
N VAL A 4 14.56 -7.00 -19.49
CA VAL A 4 14.01 -5.92 -18.63
C VAL A 4 14.84 -4.65 -18.76
N ALA A 5 16.16 -4.76 -18.84
CA ALA A 5 17.04 -3.61 -19.02
C ALA A 5 16.83 -2.93 -20.39
N VAL A 6 16.69 -3.72 -21.46
CA VAL A 6 16.39 -3.20 -22.81
C VAL A 6 15.05 -2.50 -22.84
N LEU A 7 14.00 -3.12 -22.27
CA LEU A 7 12.67 -2.52 -22.21
C LEU A 7 12.68 -1.22 -21.40
N ARG A 8 13.38 -1.18 -20.26
CA ARG A 8 13.52 0.06 -19.47
C ARG A 8 14.19 1.16 -20.28
N ALA A 9 15.28 0.85 -20.99
CA ALA A 9 15.98 1.83 -21.81
C ALA A 9 15.10 2.40 -22.94
N ILE A 10 14.30 1.55 -23.60
CA ILE A 10 13.34 1.98 -24.62
C ILE A 10 12.30 2.92 -24.01
N LEU A 11 11.67 2.51 -22.91
CA LEU A 11 10.64 3.30 -22.22
C LEU A 11 11.17 4.66 -21.73
N ASP A 12 12.41 4.69 -21.22
CA ASP A 12 13.05 5.93 -20.78
C ASP A 12 13.32 6.87 -21.97
N GLY A 13 13.75 6.32 -23.11
CA GLY A 13 13.92 7.06 -24.36
C GLY A 13 12.61 7.64 -24.89
N GLU A 14 11.54 6.84 -24.91
CA GLU A 14 10.20 7.28 -25.34
C GLU A 14 9.63 8.37 -24.41
N LYS A 15 9.75 8.18 -23.09
CA LYS A 15 9.35 9.19 -22.11
C LYS A 15 10.06 10.52 -22.34
N ALA A 16 11.38 10.48 -22.58
CA ALA A 16 12.16 11.68 -22.85
C ALA A 16 11.74 12.38 -24.15
N ALA A 17 11.42 11.61 -25.20
CA ALA A 17 10.93 12.15 -26.46
C ALA A 17 9.55 12.81 -26.31
N VAL A 18 8.62 12.17 -25.58
CA VAL A 18 7.28 12.71 -25.31
C VAL A 18 7.37 14.02 -24.51
N LEU A 19 8.20 14.06 -23.45
CA LEU A 19 8.39 15.27 -22.64
C LEU A 19 9.06 16.41 -23.40
N LYS A 20 9.89 16.12 -24.40
CA LYS A 20 10.48 17.14 -25.30
C LYS A 20 9.45 17.69 -26.28
N ARG A 21 8.52 16.85 -26.76
CA ARG A 21 7.48 17.24 -27.72
C ARG A 21 6.37 18.04 -27.06
N ASP A 22 5.88 17.58 -25.91
CA ASP A 22 4.75 18.15 -25.21
C ASP A 22 5.22 18.92 -23.97
N ARG A 23 5.24 20.26 -24.06
CA ARG A 23 5.69 21.15 -22.96
C ARG A 23 4.86 20.99 -21.68
N HIS A 24 3.60 20.57 -21.81
CA HIS A 24 2.71 20.26 -20.70
C HIS A 24 1.91 19.00 -21.04
N LEU A 25 1.85 18.05 -20.11
CA LEU A 25 1.03 16.85 -20.27
C LEU A 25 -0.42 17.15 -19.88
N PRO A 26 -1.40 16.55 -20.58
CA PRO A 26 -2.81 16.77 -20.24
C PRO A 26 -3.13 16.25 -18.84
N LEU A 27 -4.09 16.87 -18.15
CA LEU A 27 -4.51 16.47 -16.80
C LEU A 27 -4.94 15.00 -16.71
N SER A 28 -5.54 14.48 -17.78
CA SER A 28 -5.92 13.06 -17.90
C SER A 28 -4.73 12.11 -17.83
N PHE A 29 -3.55 12.53 -18.31
CA PHE A 29 -2.32 11.76 -18.17
C PHE A 29 -1.88 11.68 -16.71
N HIS A 30 -1.82 12.81 -16.02
CA HIS A 30 -1.44 12.86 -14.61
C HIS A 30 -2.39 12.04 -13.74
N ARG A 31 -3.70 12.10 -14.05
CA ARG A 31 -4.71 11.30 -13.38
C ARG A 31 -4.48 9.80 -13.58
N ARG A 32 -4.31 9.33 -14.81
CA ARG A 32 -4.03 7.92 -15.10
C ARG A 32 -2.73 7.45 -14.44
N GLN A 33 -1.70 8.29 -14.45
CA GLN A 33 -0.44 7.99 -13.78
C GLN A 33 -0.62 7.84 -12.27
N GLU A 34 -1.41 8.71 -11.65
CA GLU A 34 -1.73 8.62 -10.23
C GLU A 34 -2.56 7.36 -9.91
N GLU A 35 -3.55 7.03 -10.74
CA GLU A 35 -4.36 5.79 -10.62
C GLU A 35 -3.48 4.54 -10.68
N LEU A 36 -2.55 4.46 -11.64
CA LEU A 36 -1.61 3.35 -11.76
C LEU A 36 -0.64 3.25 -10.58
N LYS A 37 -0.11 4.39 -10.11
CA LYS A 37 0.79 4.42 -8.94
C LYS A 37 0.07 3.93 -7.69
N PHE A 38 -1.17 4.37 -7.49
CA PHE A 38 -1.99 3.95 -6.37
C PHE A 38 -2.30 2.45 -6.45
N SER A 39 -2.75 1.94 -7.61
CA SER A 39 -3.09 0.53 -7.76
C SER A 39 -1.89 -0.39 -7.54
N LEU A 40 -0.72 -0.04 -8.09
CA LEU A 40 0.52 -0.81 -7.86
C LEU A 40 0.96 -0.76 -6.40
N GLY A 41 0.84 0.41 -5.76
CA GLY A 41 1.13 0.54 -4.33
C GLY A 41 0.22 -0.33 -3.47
N LEU A 42 -1.07 -0.37 -3.80
CA LEU A 42 -2.05 -1.19 -3.09
C LEU A 42 -1.82 -2.68 -3.30
N GLN A 43 -1.51 -3.12 -4.53
CA GLN A 43 -1.15 -4.50 -4.82
C GLN A 43 0.10 -4.95 -4.06
N ARG A 44 1.11 -4.08 -3.97
CA ARG A 44 2.31 -4.37 -3.17
C ARG A 44 1.99 -4.50 -1.68
N LEU A 45 1.12 -3.64 -1.16
CA LEU A 45 0.66 -3.73 0.23
C LEU A 45 -0.13 -5.02 0.48
N GLN A 46 -1.03 -5.40 -0.44
CA GLN A 46 -1.77 -6.67 -0.37
C GLN A 46 -0.83 -7.87 -0.37
N HIS A 47 0.17 -7.88 -1.25
CA HIS A 47 1.18 -8.94 -1.27
C HIS A 47 1.90 -9.07 0.08
N ARG A 48 2.30 -7.94 0.67
CA ARG A 48 2.94 -7.93 2.00
C ARG A 48 2.03 -8.46 3.10
N VAL A 49 0.74 -8.11 3.07
CA VAL A 49 -0.25 -8.66 4.01
C VAL A 49 -0.35 -10.18 3.85
N SER A 50 -0.38 -10.69 2.61
CA SER A 50 -0.37 -12.13 2.34
C SER A 50 0.93 -12.81 2.79
N GLU A 51 2.08 -12.17 2.62
CA GLU A 51 3.38 -12.68 3.11
C GLU A 51 3.40 -12.76 4.65
N ILE A 52 2.93 -11.71 5.34
CA ILE A 52 2.82 -11.68 6.80
C ILE A 52 1.91 -12.82 7.27
N GLN A 53 0.76 -13.01 6.63
CA GLN A 53 -0.16 -14.10 6.95
C GLN A 53 0.51 -15.47 6.78
N ALA A 54 1.19 -15.71 5.66
CA ALA A 54 1.86 -16.98 5.38
C ALA A 54 2.96 -17.30 6.40
N LEU A 55 3.71 -16.28 6.87
CA LEU A 55 4.73 -16.46 7.91
C LEU A 55 4.11 -16.82 9.27
N GLN A 56 3.00 -16.19 9.63
CA GLN A 56 2.27 -16.51 10.87
C GLN A 56 1.70 -17.93 10.86
N GLU A 57 1.15 -18.36 9.73
CA GLU A 57 0.62 -19.73 9.57
C GLU A 57 1.73 -20.79 9.67
N GLN A 58 2.94 -20.50 9.20
CA GLN A 58 4.11 -21.39 9.33
C GLN A 58 4.68 -21.45 10.74
N GLY A 59 4.53 -20.39 11.54
CA GLY A 59 4.95 -20.30 12.94
C GLY A 59 3.92 -20.86 13.95
N GLY A 60 2.70 -21.19 13.50
CA GLY A 60 1.64 -21.70 14.36
C GLY A 60 1.80 -23.18 14.77
N PRO A 61 1.08 -23.64 15.80
CA PRO A 61 1.21 -25.00 16.40
C PRO A 61 0.88 -26.15 15.44
N ALA A 62 0.32 -25.88 14.25
CA ALA A 62 0.07 -26.88 13.22
C ALA A 62 1.36 -27.37 12.51
N GLY A 63 2.45 -26.58 12.56
CA GLY A 63 3.76 -26.94 11.99
C GLY A 63 4.66 -27.76 12.91
N GLU A 64 4.34 -27.83 14.21
CA GLU A 64 5.14 -28.58 15.20
C GLU A 64 4.83 -30.09 15.21
N GLY A 65 3.68 -30.51 14.67
CA GLY A 65 3.24 -31.91 14.68
C GLY A 65 4.02 -32.87 13.75
N LEU A 66 4.96 -32.37 12.93
CA LEU A 66 5.75 -33.21 12.01
C LEU A 66 7.28 -33.04 12.15
N ARG A 67 7.77 -32.32 13.16
CA ARG A 67 9.22 -32.12 13.36
C ARG A 67 9.78 -33.04 14.47
N GLN A 68 9.56 -34.34 14.33
CA GLN A 68 10.37 -35.37 14.99
C GLN A 68 11.06 -36.21 13.91
N ASP A 69 12.20 -35.71 13.42
CA ASP A 69 13.48 -36.43 13.46
C ASP A 69 14.53 -35.72 12.58
N GLY A 70 15.63 -35.31 13.25
CA GLY A 70 16.97 -35.17 12.68
C GLY A 70 17.17 -34.27 11.46
N SER A 71 17.38 -32.97 11.65
CA SER A 71 18.34 -32.16 10.88
C SER A 71 18.55 -30.78 11.52
N LEU A 72 19.80 -30.30 11.46
CA LEU A 72 20.41 -29.19 12.19
C LEU A 72 19.70 -27.82 12.08
N PRO A 73 19.93 -26.90 13.05
CA PRO A 73 19.32 -25.58 13.08
C PRO A 73 20.02 -24.65 12.08
N THR A 74 19.41 -24.41 10.93
CA THR A 74 19.72 -23.26 10.09
C THR A 74 18.60 -22.24 10.20
N ALA A 75 18.99 -20.97 10.40
CA ALA A 75 18.19 -19.75 10.37
C ALA A 75 17.61 -19.25 11.72
N GLY A 76 18.48 -18.75 12.58
CA GLY A 76 18.12 -17.78 13.63
C GLY A 76 17.72 -16.39 13.11
N ALA A 77 16.98 -16.31 11.99
CA ALA A 77 16.58 -15.05 11.34
C ALA A 77 15.06 -14.82 11.26
N ALA A 78 14.23 -15.87 11.34
CA ALA A 78 12.78 -15.77 11.17
C ALA A 78 12.05 -14.85 12.19
N PRO A 79 12.42 -14.79 13.48
CA PRO A 79 11.68 -13.95 14.45
C PRO A 79 11.85 -12.44 14.27
N GLN A 80 12.92 -11.99 13.62
CA GLN A 80 13.18 -10.56 13.40
C GLN A 80 12.57 -10.02 12.10
N GLU A 81 12.19 -10.91 11.17
CA GLU A 81 11.67 -10.53 9.86
C GLU A 81 10.18 -10.11 9.94
N LEU A 82 9.35 -10.76 10.76
CA LEU A 82 7.93 -10.46 10.84
C LEU A 82 7.64 -9.04 11.39
N PRO A 83 8.24 -8.58 12.51
CA PRO A 83 8.03 -7.22 12.99
C PRO A 83 8.48 -6.16 11.97
N ALA A 84 9.58 -6.42 11.24
CA ALA A 84 10.06 -5.52 10.21
C ALA A 84 9.07 -5.43 9.03
N LEU A 85 8.57 -6.57 8.54
CA LEU A 85 7.57 -6.62 7.47
C LEU A 85 6.28 -5.89 7.84
N ILE A 86 5.79 -6.09 9.07
CA ILE A 86 4.62 -5.39 9.61
C ILE A 86 4.86 -3.87 9.63
N LEU A 87 6.02 -3.42 10.14
CA LEU A 87 6.35 -2.00 10.19
C LEU A 87 6.41 -1.38 8.79
N GLU A 88 6.95 -2.10 7.81
CA GLU A 88 6.98 -1.62 6.43
C GLU A 88 5.59 -1.61 5.79
N ALA A 89 4.75 -2.63 6.03
CA ALA A 89 3.37 -2.66 5.55
C ALA A 89 2.55 -1.48 6.12
N VAL A 90 2.73 -1.15 7.40
CA VAL A 90 2.07 0.02 8.01
C VAL A 90 2.57 1.33 7.40
N LYS A 91 3.87 1.46 7.11
CA LYS A 91 4.41 2.65 6.39
C LYS A 91 3.79 2.79 5.00
N GLU A 92 3.62 1.68 4.29
CA GLU A 92 2.99 1.68 2.96
C GLU A 92 1.51 2.01 3.01
N LEU A 93 0.79 1.51 4.02
CA LEU A 93 -0.60 1.87 4.30
C LEU A 93 -0.75 3.38 4.55
N GLU A 94 0.12 3.96 5.37
CA GLU A 94 0.14 5.42 5.61
C GLU A 94 0.42 6.21 4.32
N ALA A 95 1.35 5.74 3.49
CA ALA A 95 1.65 6.37 2.20
C ALA A 95 0.44 6.31 1.25
N ALA A 96 -0.23 5.16 1.15
CA ALA A 96 -1.44 4.98 0.36
C ALA A 96 -2.57 5.89 0.86
N LYS A 97 -2.74 6.01 2.18
CA LYS A 97 -3.67 6.95 2.80
C LYS A 97 -3.39 8.40 2.40
N GLN A 98 -2.12 8.84 2.41
CA GLN A 98 -1.77 10.20 1.98
C GLN A 98 -2.12 10.45 0.50
N GLN A 99 -1.98 9.43 -0.37
CA GLN A 99 -2.40 9.54 -1.77
C GLN A 99 -3.92 9.71 -1.89
N VAL A 100 -4.71 8.96 -1.11
CA VAL A 100 -6.18 9.12 -1.07
C VAL A 100 -6.56 10.51 -0.59
N LEU A 101 -6.00 10.98 0.52
CA LEU A 101 -6.30 12.31 1.06
C LEU A 101 -5.98 13.43 0.06
N LYS A 102 -4.82 13.34 -0.61
CA LYS A 102 -4.45 14.29 -1.66
C LYS A 102 -5.46 14.26 -2.81
N ARG A 103 -5.93 13.07 -3.20
CA ARG A 103 -6.93 12.95 -4.27
C ARG A 103 -8.29 13.53 -3.86
N ILE A 104 -8.72 13.35 -2.62
CA ILE A 104 -9.91 14.00 -2.05
C ILE A 104 -9.78 15.53 -2.16
N GLN A 105 -8.63 16.09 -1.78
CA GLN A 105 -8.40 17.54 -1.86
C GLN A 105 -8.46 18.06 -3.30
N ILE A 106 -7.84 17.35 -4.25
CA ILE A 106 -7.89 17.69 -5.68
C ILE A 106 -9.34 17.64 -6.18
N TRP A 107 -10.08 16.58 -5.83
CA TRP A 107 -11.47 16.41 -6.24
C TRP A 107 -12.35 17.55 -5.70
N LYS A 108 -12.23 17.89 -4.42
CA LYS A 108 -12.95 19.04 -3.82
C LYS A 108 -12.63 20.35 -4.51
N ARG A 109 -11.35 20.58 -4.86
CA ARG A 109 -10.94 21.78 -5.60
C ARG A 109 -11.55 21.82 -7.00
N GLN A 110 -11.56 20.70 -7.72
CA GLN A 110 -12.20 20.60 -9.03
C GLN A 110 -13.71 20.85 -8.94
N GLN A 111 -14.38 20.29 -7.92
CA GLN A 111 -15.80 20.53 -7.67
C GLN A 111 -16.07 22.03 -7.38
N GLN A 112 -15.22 22.69 -6.59
CA GLN A 112 -15.35 24.12 -6.33
C GLN A 112 -15.20 24.95 -7.62
N LEU A 113 -14.21 24.62 -8.46
CA LEU A 113 -14.01 25.30 -9.74
C LEU A 113 -15.17 25.06 -10.72
N ALA A 114 -15.77 23.87 -10.68
CA ALA A 114 -16.98 23.54 -11.42
C ALA A 114 -18.14 24.45 -11.04
N GLY A 115 -18.27 24.76 -9.74
CA GLY A 115 -19.23 25.76 -9.25
C GLY A 115 -19.02 27.16 -9.84
N ASN A 116 -17.82 27.47 -10.33
CA ASN A 116 -17.49 28.71 -11.02
C ASN A 116 -17.56 28.58 -12.56
N GLY A 117 -18.13 27.50 -13.09
CA GLY A 117 -18.31 27.27 -14.53
C GLY A 117 -17.16 26.52 -15.24
N ALA A 118 -16.19 25.96 -14.50
CA ALA A 118 -15.21 25.06 -15.09
C ALA A 118 -15.83 23.70 -15.46
N LEU A 119 -15.25 23.00 -16.44
CA LEU A 119 -15.66 21.64 -16.79
C LEU A 119 -15.35 20.67 -15.63
N PHE A 120 -16.31 19.80 -15.31
CA PHE A 120 -16.19 18.81 -14.25
C PHE A 120 -16.73 17.46 -14.71
N GLU A 121 -15.82 16.60 -15.17
CA GLU A 121 -16.14 15.28 -15.71
C GLU A 121 -15.91 14.15 -14.68
N GLU A 122 -15.68 14.49 -13.41
CA GLU A 122 -15.37 13.50 -12.38
C GLU A 122 -16.60 13.11 -11.56
N ASN A 123 -16.90 11.82 -11.48
CA ASN A 123 -17.81 11.28 -10.48
C ASN A 123 -17.02 10.76 -9.27
N LEU A 124 -17.72 10.56 -8.15
CA LEU A 124 -17.11 10.11 -6.89
C LEU A 124 -16.68 8.63 -6.90
N ALA A 125 -17.16 7.82 -7.85
CA ALA A 125 -17.00 6.37 -7.79
C ALA A 125 -15.53 5.88 -7.77
N PRO A 126 -14.59 6.41 -8.58
CA PRO A 126 -13.17 6.04 -8.48
C PRO A 126 -12.55 6.40 -7.14
N LEU A 127 -12.96 7.52 -6.54
CA LEU A 127 -12.47 7.95 -5.23
C LEU A 127 -13.02 7.06 -4.12
N GLN A 128 -14.32 6.76 -4.17
CA GLN A 128 -14.98 5.83 -3.26
C GLN A 128 -14.29 4.46 -3.31
N LYS A 129 -14.06 3.91 -4.50
CA LYS A 129 -13.35 2.63 -4.68
C LYS A 129 -11.97 2.65 -4.03
N ARG A 130 -11.21 3.76 -4.15
CA ARG A 130 -9.90 3.88 -3.50
C ARG A 130 -10.00 3.86 -1.98
N CYS A 131 -10.99 4.54 -1.41
CA CYS A 131 -11.25 4.52 0.02
C CYS A 131 -11.63 3.12 0.50
N GLU A 132 -12.56 2.46 -0.18
CA GLU A 132 -13.02 1.10 0.14
C GLU A 132 -11.88 0.10 0.08
N SER A 133 -11.10 0.07 -1.01
CA SER A 133 -9.99 -0.87 -1.15
C SER A 133 -8.86 -0.59 -0.14
N LEU A 134 -8.64 0.66 0.26
CA LEU A 134 -7.68 0.98 1.32
C LEU A 134 -8.16 0.49 2.68
N VAL A 135 -9.45 0.68 2.99
CA VAL A 135 -10.06 0.24 4.25
C VAL A 135 -10.07 -1.29 4.34
N GLU A 136 -10.33 -1.99 3.25
CA GLU A 136 -10.24 -3.45 3.18
C GLU A 136 -8.85 -3.95 3.57
N VAL A 137 -7.80 -3.41 2.93
CA VAL A 137 -6.41 -3.80 3.21
C VAL A 137 -5.97 -3.36 4.61
N TYR A 138 -6.46 -2.21 5.09
CA TYR A 138 -6.30 -1.77 6.48
C TYR A 138 -6.79 -2.84 7.45
N PHE A 139 -8.00 -3.38 7.25
CA PHE A 139 -8.58 -4.36 8.15
C PHE A 139 -7.80 -5.67 8.14
N GLN A 140 -7.38 -6.13 6.95
CA GLN A 140 -6.55 -7.32 6.83
C GLN A 140 -5.23 -7.14 7.58
N LEU A 141 -4.52 -6.02 7.37
CA LEU A 141 -3.26 -5.75 8.06
C LEU A 141 -3.45 -5.61 9.58
N HIS A 142 -4.54 -4.96 10.02
CA HIS A 142 -4.86 -4.86 11.44
C HIS A 142 -5.07 -6.24 12.08
N GLN A 143 -5.78 -7.15 11.40
CA GLN A 143 -5.94 -8.54 11.87
C GLN A 143 -4.59 -9.25 12.01
N GLN A 144 -3.69 -9.10 11.04
CA GLN A 144 -2.35 -9.69 11.11
C GLN A 144 -1.51 -9.12 12.27
N VAL A 145 -1.63 -7.82 12.54
CA VAL A 145 -0.95 -7.18 13.69
C VAL A 145 -1.48 -7.71 15.02
N MET A 146 -2.80 -7.93 15.12
CA MET A 146 -3.39 -8.52 16.33
C MET A 146 -2.95 -9.98 16.53
N ALA A 147 -2.85 -10.75 15.45
CA ALA A 147 -2.36 -12.13 15.49
C ALA A 147 -0.88 -12.21 15.92
N ALA A 148 -0.03 -11.30 15.46
CA ALA A 148 1.38 -11.20 15.88
C ALA A 148 1.61 -10.40 17.18
N SER A 149 0.57 -10.19 17.99
CA SER A 149 0.67 -9.35 19.20
C SER A 149 1.74 -9.81 20.20
N THR A 150 1.94 -11.12 20.33
CA THR A 150 2.96 -11.74 21.20
C THR A 150 4.38 -11.54 20.66
N GLU A 151 4.56 -11.57 19.34
CA GLU A 151 5.85 -11.44 18.66
C GLU A 151 6.32 -9.98 18.52
N LEU A 152 5.38 -9.05 18.40
CA LEU A 152 5.65 -7.60 18.32
C LEU A 152 6.14 -7.00 19.64
N GLY A 153 5.85 -7.66 20.76
CA GLY A 153 6.19 -7.19 22.09
C GLY A 153 5.34 -6.01 22.60
N PRO A 154 5.44 -5.68 23.90
CA PRO A 154 4.52 -4.76 24.58
C PRO A 154 4.68 -3.28 24.19
N GLU A 155 5.80 -2.88 23.59
CA GLU A 155 6.06 -1.48 23.22
C GLU A 155 5.63 -1.13 21.79
N LEU A 156 5.77 -2.07 20.84
CA LEU A 156 5.48 -1.80 19.43
C LEU A 156 3.99 -1.90 19.12
N LEU A 157 3.29 -2.86 19.73
CA LEU A 157 1.87 -3.08 19.47
C LEU A 157 1.01 -1.83 19.75
N PRO A 158 1.09 -1.15 20.92
CA PRO A 158 0.30 0.05 21.17
C PRO A 158 0.59 1.18 20.18
N ARG A 159 1.86 1.38 19.82
CA ARG A 159 2.29 2.38 18.84
C ARG A 159 1.72 2.10 17.45
N LEU A 160 1.67 0.83 17.04
CA LEU A 160 1.04 0.44 15.79
C LEU A 160 -0.46 0.72 15.82
N LEU A 161 -1.17 0.36 16.89
CA LEU A 161 -2.61 0.60 17.04
C LEU A 161 -2.98 2.08 17.02
N GLU A 162 -2.16 2.96 17.60
CA GLU A 162 -2.31 4.41 17.46
C GLU A 162 -2.19 4.86 16.01
N ARG A 163 -1.19 4.35 15.27
CA ARG A 163 -1.02 4.67 13.84
C ARG A 163 -2.20 4.19 12.99
N PHE A 164 -2.74 3.00 13.26
CA PHE A 164 -3.97 2.51 12.64
C PHE A 164 -5.16 3.44 12.92
N THR A 165 -5.34 3.82 14.17
CA THR A 165 -6.40 4.75 14.58
C THR A 165 -6.27 6.08 13.82
N GLU A 166 -5.06 6.62 13.67
CA GLU A 166 -4.81 7.86 12.94
C GLU A 166 -5.12 7.72 11.43
N VAL A 167 -4.80 6.57 10.83
CA VAL A 167 -5.15 6.27 9.43
C VAL A 167 -6.66 6.34 9.23
N LEU A 168 -7.46 5.65 10.06
CA LEU A 168 -8.92 5.72 9.96
C LEU A 168 -9.46 7.10 10.29
N SER A 169 -9.02 7.71 11.39
CA SER A 169 -9.55 9.00 11.85
C SER A 169 -9.36 10.08 10.77
N SER A 170 -8.21 10.07 10.09
CA SER A 170 -7.92 11.05 9.05
C SER A 170 -8.65 10.77 7.73
N LEU A 171 -9.05 9.52 7.44
CA LEU A 171 -9.91 9.20 6.30
C LEU A 171 -11.39 9.54 6.55
N VAL A 172 -11.90 9.29 7.76
CA VAL A 172 -13.32 9.51 8.11
C VAL A 172 -13.65 10.98 8.33
N LYS A 173 -12.72 11.78 8.88
CA LYS A 173 -12.95 13.21 9.17
C LYS A 173 -12.91 14.13 7.93
N ARG A 174 -12.69 13.59 6.73
CA ARG A 174 -12.42 14.36 5.50
C ARG A 174 -13.54 14.22 4.49
#